data_AF-A0A3G2ILQ4-F1
#
_entry.id   AF-A0A3G2ILQ4-F1
#
_cell.length_a   1.000
_cell.length_b   1.000
_cell.length_c   1.000
_cell.angle_alpha   90.00
_cell.angle_beta   90.00
_cell.angle_gamma   90.00
#
_symmetry.space_group_name_H-M   'P 1'
#
loop_
_entity.id
_entity.type
_entity.pdbx_description
1 polymer ?
#
loop_
_entity_poly.entity_id
_entity_poly.type
_entity_poly.pdbx_seq_one_letter_code
_entity_poly.pdbx_strand_id
1 'polypeptide(L)'
;MMYKLLIASALLFSNYIFAGANMDNVRYSAYFKTLSSTCILSVNGLDYLSTLKGSRNISTGSDITDALENGVNNSIGLIFFPSESKIKTETYSCEVKIVKSVPDRHDEIVTNFKVFFDGKNNRPFNDLEGYSIQDISDGTKQPIIKGISNRIIFSGEEKPEDWLTAYRNFTVSEIPVWRWTKATPQKDDLALRSQLIAAYNELINDLKKRDLTTIKKKYSIALGEYAKAGLTDDTEFFFNSIGLVSALQKGEVILNPDWKKYKVLMYQNNRMFCLGIGGASRNSPIQFFNAEGKKIFSWNPFFAMIDGKMVLVR
;
A
#
# COMPACT_ATOMS: atom_id res chain seq x y z
N MET A 1 -43.07 43.32 -14.26
CA MET A 1 -43.42 41.95 -14.66
C MET A 1 -42.13 41.27 -15.09
N MET A 2 -41.69 40.26 -14.34
CA MET A 2 -40.32 39.71 -14.37
C MET A 2 -39.98 39.01 -15.70
N TYR A 3 -38.85 39.39 -16.29
CA TYR A 3 -38.20 38.67 -17.38
C TYR A 3 -37.68 37.32 -16.85
N LYS A 4 -38.16 36.21 -17.41
CA LYS A 4 -37.58 34.88 -17.17
C LYS A 4 -36.29 34.75 -17.98
N LEU A 5 -35.14 34.80 -17.30
CA LEU A 5 -33.87 34.34 -17.85
C LEU A 5 -33.86 32.80 -17.83
N LEU A 6 -33.93 32.20 -19.02
CA LEU A 6 -33.57 30.80 -19.25
C LEU A 6 -32.05 30.69 -19.21
N ILE A 7 -31.50 30.26 -18.08
CA ILE A 7 -30.09 29.86 -17.99
C ILE A 7 -30.00 28.45 -18.56
N ALA A 8 -29.63 28.35 -19.83
CA ALA A 8 -29.17 27.09 -20.40
C ALA A 8 -27.80 26.77 -19.78
N SER A 9 -27.81 25.90 -18.78
CA SER A 9 -26.57 25.31 -18.24
C SER A 9 -26.01 24.37 -19.29
N ALA A 10 -25.07 24.87 -20.09
CA ALA A 10 -24.21 24.03 -20.90
C ALA A 10 -23.33 23.22 -19.95
N LEU A 11 -23.72 21.98 -19.68
CA LEU A 11 -22.84 20.95 -19.12
C LEU A 11 -21.69 20.77 -20.10
N LEU A 12 -20.61 21.51 -19.88
CA LEU A 12 -19.31 21.20 -20.44
C LEU A 12 -18.87 19.89 -19.78
N PHE A 13 -19.28 18.77 -20.37
CA PHE A 13 -18.54 17.52 -20.20
C PHE A 13 -17.15 17.81 -20.77
N SER A 14 -16.23 18.14 -19.87
CA SER A 14 -14.82 17.97 -20.15
C SER A 14 -14.65 16.48 -20.39
N ASN A 15 -14.67 16.10 -21.67
CA ASN A 15 -14.05 14.88 -22.12
C ASN A 15 -12.55 15.04 -21.81
N TYR A 16 -12.17 14.78 -20.56
CA TYR A 16 -10.83 14.33 -20.27
C TYR A 16 -10.71 12.97 -20.94
N ILE A 17 -10.45 13.01 -22.25
CA ILE A 17 -9.63 12.00 -22.88
C ILE A 17 -8.33 12.14 -22.10
N PHE A 18 -8.13 11.30 -21.08
CA PHE A 18 -6.78 10.93 -20.73
C PHE A 18 -6.21 10.42 -22.03
N ALA A 19 -5.42 11.26 -22.70
CA ALA A 19 -4.59 10.82 -23.79
C ALA A 19 -3.95 9.54 -23.28
N GLY A 20 -4.27 8.42 -23.93
CA GLY A 20 -3.58 7.17 -23.71
C GLY A 20 -2.12 7.48 -23.98
N ALA A 21 -1.38 7.83 -22.93
CA ALA A 21 0.06 7.73 -22.95
C ALA A 21 0.31 6.30 -23.41
N ASN A 22 1.03 6.13 -24.53
CA ASN A 22 1.43 4.83 -25.07
C ASN A 22 1.81 3.92 -23.91
N MET A 23 0.88 3.04 -23.56
CA MET A 23 1.04 2.13 -22.46
C MET A 23 1.66 0.90 -23.08
N ASP A 24 2.90 0.60 -22.74
CA ASP A 24 3.60 -0.52 -23.38
C ASP A 24 3.17 -1.88 -22.82
N ASN A 25 2.53 -1.91 -21.63
CA ASN A 25 2.21 -3.14 -20.89
C ASN A 25 0.83 -3.08 -20.23
N VAL A 26 0.23 -4.25 -19.96
CA VAL A 26 -1.01 -4.35 -19.16
C VAL A 26 -0.78 -3.82 -17.74
N ARG A 27 -1.75 -3.08 -17.22
CA ARG A 27 -1.75 -2.51 -15.87
C ARG A 27 -2.99 -2.88 -15.08
N TYR A 28 -2.83 -2.92 -13.76
CA TYR A 28 -3.92 -3.07 -12.81
C TYR A 28 -3.92 -1.88 -11.86
N SER A 29 -5.02 -1.15 -11.85
CA SER A 29 -5.21 0.01 -10.97
C SER A 29 -6.26 -0.29 -9.91
N ALA A 30 -5.98 0.09 -8.67
CA ALA A 30 -6.92 0.06 -7.58
C ALA A 30 -7.49 1.45 -7.32
N TYR A 31 -8.81 1.57 -7.38
CA TYR A 31 -9.55 2.75 -6.95
C TYR A 31 -10.11 2.50 -5.57
N PHE A 32 -9.87 3.45 -4.67
CA PHE A 32 -10.13 3.33 -3.26
C PHE A 32 -10.95 4.52 -2.77
N LYS A 33 -12.09 4.22 -2.15
CA LYS A 33 -13.02 5.24 -1.65
C LYS A 33 -13.43 4.94 -0.23
N THR A 34 -13.42 5.95 0.63
CA THR A 34 -13.88 5.83 2.01
C THR A 34 -14.87 6.92 2.38
N LEU A 35 -15.78 6.59 3.29
CA LEU A 35 -16.72 7.52 3.92
C LEU A 35 -16.64 7.33 5.44
N SER A 36 -16.23 8.35 6.18
CA SER A 36 -16.11 8.39 7.65
C SER A 36 -15.34 7.21 8.27
N SER A 37 -14.50 6.50 7.52
CA SER A 37 -13.95 5.21 7.95
C SER A 37 -12.44 5.19 7.98
N THR A 38 -11.90 4.41 8.91
CA THR A 38 -10.51 3.99 8.85
C THR A 38 -10.44 2.72 8.02
N CYS A 39 -9.69 2.76 6.93
CA CYS A 39 -9.60 1.64 6.02
C CYS A 39 -8.19 1.50 5.44
N ILE A 40 -7.81 0.27 5.14
CA ILE A 40 -6.57 -0.08 4.45
C ILE A 40 -6.91 -0.94 3.23
N LEU A 41 -6.37 -0.55 2.08
CA LEU A 41 -6.27 -1.40 0.90
C LEU A 41 -5.04 -2.30 1.01
N SER A 42 -5.25 -3.61 0.98
CA SER A 42 -4.19 -4.61 1.01
C SER A 42 -4.12 -5.38 -0.31
N VAL A 43 -2.93 -5.47 -0.90
CA VAL A 43 -2.64 -6.23 -2.14
C VAL A 43 -1.57 -7.26 -1.80
N ASN A 44 -1.90 -8.56 -1.85
CA ASN A 44 -0.99 -9.64 -1.45
C ASN A 44 -0.32 -9.42 -0.08
N GLY A 45 -1.08 -8.83 0.86
CA GLY A 45 -0.63 -8.46 2.20
C GLY A 45 0.03 -7.09 2.32
N LEU A 46 0.46 -6.47 1.20
CA LEU A 46 1.05 -5.12 1.20
C LEU A 46 -0.02 -4.05 1.36
N ASP A 47 0.24 -3.06 2.22
CA ASP A 47 -0.67 -1.95 2.46
C ASP A 47 -0.39 -0.83 1.45
N TYR A 48 -1.29 -0.65 0.48
CA TYR A 48 -1.13 0.30 -0.62
C TYR A 48 -1.69 1.68 -0.31
N LEU A 49 -2.92 1.71 0.21
CA LEU A 49 -3.64 2.94 0.53
C LEU A 49 -4.25 2.81 1.91
N SER A 50 -4.24 3.89 2.69
CA SER A 50 -4.81 3.89 4.03
C SER A 50 -5.32 5.25 4.46
N THR A 51 -6.42 5.26 5.21
CA THR A 51 -6.92 6.44 5.93
C THR A 51 -6.54 6.43 7.41
N LEU A 52 -5.63 5.57 7.87
CA LEU A 52 -5.17 5.58 9.27
C LEU A 52 -4.65 6.96 9.69
N LYS A 53 -3.86 7.57 8.81
CA LYS A 53 -3.39 8.95 8.95
C LYS A 53 -4.15 9.83 7.95
N GLY A 54 -4.68 10.96 8.41
CA GLY A 54 -5.35 11.94 7.54
C GLY A 54 -6.87 11.76 7.43
N SER A 55 -7.43 12.18 6.29
CA SER A 55 -8.88 12.23 6.08
C SER A 55 -9.51 10.83 6.12
N ARG A 56 -10.67 10.72 6.77
CA ARG A 56 -11.52 9.51 6.76
C ARG A 56 -12.44 9.44 5.54
N ASN A 57 -12.44 10.49 4.73
CA ASN A 57 -13.18 10.62 3.48
C ASN A 57 -12.18 10.87 2.35
N ILE A 58 -11.92 9.85 1.54
CA ILE A 58 -11.05 9.97 0.38
C ILE A 58 -11.67 9.25 -0.83
N SER A 59 -11.28 9.69 -2.02
CA SER A 59 -11.51 9.00 -3.29
C SER A 59 -10.24 9.15 -4.09
N THR A 60 -9.53 8.05 -4.33
CA THR A 60 -8.20 8.06 -4.95
C THR A 60 -7.96 6.78 -5.74
N GLY A 61 -6.84 6.71 -6.47
CA GLY A 61 -6.40 5.53 -7.19
C GLY A 61 -4.89 5.34 -7.13
N SER A 62 -4.43 4.10 -7.26
CA SER A 62 -3.02 3.72 -7.36
C SER A 62 -2.83 2.61 -8.37
N ASP A 63 -1.73 2.65 -9.11
CA ASP A 63 -1.22 1.47 -9.81
C ASP A 63 -0.81 0.44 -8.74
N ILE A 64 -1.19 -0.83 -8.94
CA ILE A 64 -0.85 -1.95 -8.05
C ILE A 64 -0.13 -3.08 -8.79
N THR A 65 0.17 -2.89 -10.08
CA THR A 65 0.74 -3.91 -10.98
C THR A 65 2.02 -4.51 -10.40
N ASP A 66 2.84 -3.69 -9.74
CA ASP A 66 4.14 -4.03 -9.19
C ASP A 66 4.09 -4.97 -7.96
N ALA A 67 2.89 -5.19 -7.39
CA ALA A 67 2.62 -6.15 -6.33
C ALA A 67 1.89 -7.43 -6.80
N LEU A 68 1.58 -7.55 -8.09
CA LEU A 68 0.85 -8.70 -8.62
C LEU A 68 1.79 -9.67 -9.33
N GLU A 69 1.40 -10.95 -9.39
CA GLU A 69 2.15 -12.01 -10.08
C GLU A 69 1.27 -12.72 -11.11
N ASN A 70 1.82 -12.92 -12.31
CA ASN A 70 1.15 -13.63 -13.40
C ASN A 70 0.81 -15.08 -13.03
N GLY A 71 -0.39 -15.53 -13.39
CA GLY A 71 -0.75 -16.95 -13.37
C GLY A 71 -0.92 -17.58 -11.98
N VAL A 72 -0.86 -16.78 -10.91
CA VAL A 72 -1.11 -17.25 -9.53
C VAL A 72 -2.35 -16.58 -8.94
N ASN A 73 -2.81 -17.09 -7.81
CA ASN A 73 -3.84 -16.43 -7.01
C ASN A 73 -3.24 -15.24 -6.26
N ASN A 74 -3.53 -14.05 -6.74
CA ASN A 74 -3.31 -12.80 -6.05
C ASN A 74 -4.52 -12.52 -5.13
N SER A 75 -4.34 -11.66 -4.14
CA SER A 75 -5.36 -11.27 -3.19
C SER A 75 -5.47 -9.75 -3.12
N ILE A 76 -6.69 -9.24 -3.22
CA ILE A 76 -7.03 -7.85 -2.93
C ILE A 76 -7.96 -7.85 -1.71
N GLY A 77 -7.78 -6.90 -0.81
CA GLY A 77 -8.68 -6.79 0.32
C GLY A 77 -8.74 -5.44 1.00
N LEU A 78 -9.77 -5.32 1.82
CA LEU A 78 -10.04 -4.18 2.68
C LEU A 78 -9.93 -4.62 4.13
N ILE A 79 -9.28 -3.80 4.94
CA ILE A 79 -9.32 -3.90 6.40
C ILE A 79 -9.99 -2.62 6.90
N PHE A 80 -11.14 -2.79 7.55
CA PHE A 80 -12.12 -1.74 7.75
C PHE A 80 -12.50 -1.60 9.22
N PHE A 81 -12.53 -0.35 9.68
CA PHE A 81 -13.10 0.03 10.96
C PHE A 81 -13.87 1.35 10.84
N PRO A 82 -15.11 1.44 11.35
CA PRO A 82 -15.86 2.70 11.41
C PRO A 82 -15.10 3.67 12.31
N SER A 83 -14.68 4.84 11.80
CA SER A 83 -13.94 5.79 12.64
C SER A 83 -14.92 6.58 13.49
N GLU A 84 -14.62 6.79 14.77
CA GLU A 84 -15.32 7.83 15.55
C GLU A 84 -14.89 9.21 15.04
N SER A 85 -15.59 9.73 14.02
CA SER A 85 -15.45 11.12 13.62
C SER A 85 -16.19 12.03 14.60
N LYS A 86 -15.69 13.25 14.80
CA LYS A 86 -16.38 14.30 15.59
C LYS A 86 -17.82 14.54 15.13
N ILE A 87 -18.09 14.26 13.86
CA ILE A 87 -19.42 14.27 13.27
C ILE A 87 -19.82 12.80 13.09
N LYS A 88 -20.79 12.31 13.87
CA LYS A 88 -21.35 10.97 13.67
C LYS A 88 -22.10 10.94 12.34
N THR A 89 -21.95 9.85 11.60
CA THR A 89 -22.66 9.62 10.34
C THR A 89 -23.44 8.32 10.43
N GLU A 90 -24.56 8.21 9.72
CA GLU A 90 -25.32 6.96 9.68
C GLU A 90 -24.65 5.88 8.83
N THR A 91 -23.68 6.24 7.98
CA THR A 91 -23.02 5.30 7.08
C THR A 91 -21.52 5.48 7.11
N TYR A 92 -20.84 4.36 7.31
CA TYR A 92 -19.39 4.22 7.26
C TYR A 92 -19.07 3.25 6.15
N SER A 93 -18.16 3.57 5.24
CA SER A 93 -17.82 2.62 4.19
C SER A 93 -16.40 2.72 3.66
N CYS A 94 -15.97 1.62 3.06
CA CYS A 94 -14.75 1.49 2.30
C CYS A 94 -14.99 0.63 1.07
N GLU A 95 -14.60 1.13 -0.11
CA GLU A 95 -14.83 0.50 -1.40
C GLU A 95 -13.49 0.35 -2.13
N VAL A 96 -13.32 -0.79 -2.77
CA VAL A 96 -12.22 -1.05 -3.71
C VAL A 96 -12.77 -1.51 -5.05
N LYS A 97 -12.29 -0.88 -6.10
CA LYS A 97 -12.50 -1.30 -7.49
C LYS A 97 -11.16 -1.53 -8.16
N ILE A 98 -10.97 -2.70 -8.75
CA ILE A 98 -9.79 -3.06 -9.53
C ILE A 98 -10.14 -3.01 -11.01
N VAL A 99 -9.32 -2.30 -11.77
CA VAL A 99 -9.47 -2.15 -13.22
C VAL A 99 -8.21 -2.68 -13.89
N LYS A 100 -8.39 -3.52 -14.90
CA LYS A 100 -7.35 -3.95 -15.83
C LYS A 100 -7.38 -3.02 -17.04
N SER A 101 -6.25 -2.38 -17.31
CA SER A 101 -6.05 -1.57 -18.51
C SER A 101 -5.12 -2.32 -19.45
N VAL A 102 -5.54 -2.49 -20.69
CA VAL A 102 -4.76 -3.14 -21.76
C VAL A 102 -4.52 -2.11 -22.87
N PRO A 103 -3.31 -2.04 -23.45
CA PRO A 103 -3.03 -1.07 -24.51
C PRO A 103 -4.03 -1.21 -25.66
N ASP A 104 -4.53 -0.07 -26.15
CA ASP A 104 -5.49 0.01 -27.26
C ASP A 104 -6.81 -0.74 -27.06
N ARG A 105 -7.16 -1.08 -25.81
CA ARG A 105 -8.44 -1.72 -25.47
C ARG A 105 -9.18 -0.94 -24.39
N HIS A 106 -10.46 -1.27 -24.23
CA HIS A 106 -11.27 -0.72 -23.16
C HIS A 106 -10.86 -1.33 -21.82
N ASP A 107 -10.92 -0.51 -20.78
CA ASP A 107 -10.71 -0.93 -19.41
C ASP A 107 -11.72 -1.99 -18.98
N GLU A 108 -11.24 -3.01 -18.28
CA GLU A 108 -12.06 -4.10 -17.75
C GLU A 108 -12.12 -4.02 -16.22
N ILE A 109 -13.33 -4.01 -15.65
CA ILE A 109 -13.49 -4.11 -14.20
C ILE A 109 -13.21 -5.56 -13.78
N VAL A 110 -12.15 -5.76 -13.01
CA VAL A 110 -11.78 -7.08 -12.48
C VAL A 110 -12.65 -7.43 -11.29
N THR A 111 -12.81 -6.49 -10.36
CA THR A 111 -13.68 -6.64 -9.18
C THR A 111 -14.05 -5.28 -8.62
N ASN A 112 -15.23 -5.16 -8.04
CA ASN A 112 -15.66 -4.02 -7.23
C ASN A 112 -16.46 -4.52 -6.02
N PHE A 113 -16.00 -4.22 -4.82
CA PHE A 113 -16.77 -4.50 -3.62
C PHE A 113 -16.57 -3.42 -2.55
N LYS A 114 -17.56 -3.35 -1.66
CA LYS A 114 -17.67 -2.33 -0.63
C LYS A 114 -18.00 -2.97 0.70
N VAL A 115 -17.25 -2.60 1.73
CA VAL A 115 -17.55 -2.90 3.12
C VAL A 115 -18.22 -1.67 3.72
N PHE A 116 -19.29 -1.86 4.50
CA PHE A 116 -19.92 -0.77 5.21
C PHE A 116 -20.44 -1.17 6.59
N PHE A 117 -20.60 -0.16 7.43
CA PHE A 117 -21.23 -0.26 8.73
C PHE A 117 -22.42 0.72 8.82
N ASP A 118 -23.58 0.22 9.25
CA ASP A 118 -24.78 1.01 9.51
C ASP A 118 -24.76 1.57 10.94
N GLY A 119 -24.51 2.88 11.04
CA GLY A 119 -24.43 3.63 12.29
C GLY A 119 -25.77 4.21 12.76
N LYS A 120 -26.89 3.89 12.10
CA LYS A 120 -28.22 4.36 12.52
C LYS A 120 -28.50 4.02 13.99
N ASN A 121 -29.30 4.87 14.63
CA ASN A 121 -29.68 4.72 16.04
C ASN A 121 -28.48 4.66 17.02
N ASN A 122 -27.34 5.26 16.66
CA ASN A 122 -26.09 5.17 17.43
C ASN A 122 -25.63 3.72 17.67
N ARG A 123 -25.78 2.84 16.67
CA ARG A 123 -25.31 1.46 16.74
C ARG A 123 -23.82 1.42 17.16
N PRO A 124 -23.44 0.64 18.17
CA PRO A 124 -22.06 0.58 18.63
C PRO A 124 -21.20 -0.22 17.63
N PHE A 125 -19.93 0.15 17.45
CA PHE A 125 -19.05 -0.45 16.43
C PHE A 125 -18.66 -1.91 16.71
N ASN A 126 -18.90 -2.39 17.93
CA ASN A 126 -18.73 -3.80 18.30
C ASN A 126 -19.93 -4.67 17.89
N ASP A 127 -21.01 -4.07 17.38
CA ASP A 127 -22.16 -4.81 16.86
C ASP A 127 -21.87 -5.34 15.45
N LEU A 128 -21.62 -6.65 15.40
CA LEU A 128 -21.29 -7.36 14.16
C LEU A 128 -22.42 -7.35 13.12
N GLU A 129 -23.68 -7.17 13.55
CA GLU A 129 -24.83 -7.08 12.63
C GLU A 129 -24.87 -5.76 11.87
N GLY A 130 -24.18 -4.72 12.39
CA GLY A 130 -24.05 -3.44 11.69
C GLY A 130 -23.19 -3.53 10.42
N TYR A 131 -22.37 -4.57 10.30
CA TYR A 131 -21.43 -4.73 9.19
C TYR A 131 -21.98 -5.57 8.05
N SER A 132 -21.73 -5.12 6.82
CA SER A 132 -22.02 -5.90 5.64
C SER A 132 -21.05 -5.62 4.49
N ILE A 133 -21.06 -6.53 3.52
CA ILE A 133 -20.23 -6.47 2.32
C ILE A 133 -21.17 -6.49 1.12
N GLN A 134 -21.04 -5.49 0.26
CA GLN A 134 -21.73 -5.41 -1.01
C GLN A 134 -20.75 -5.79 -2.13
N ASP A 135 -21.07 -6.85 -2.85
CA ASP A 135 -20.36 -7.25 -4.07
C ASP A 135 -21.00 -6.55 -5.26
N ILE A 136 -20.33 -5.53 -5.80
CA ILE A 136 -20.88 -4.63 -6.81
C ILE A 136 -20.63 -5.18 -8.22
N SER A 137 -19.46 -5.78 -8.43
CA SER A 137 -19.08 -6.41 -9.70
C SER A 137 -17.99 -7.46 -9.46
N ASP A 138 -18.13 -8.64 -10.06
CA ASP A 138 -17.16 -9.72 -9.95
C ASP A 138 -16.80 -10.29 -11.33
N GLY A 139 -15.64 -9.91 -11.85
CA GLY A 139 -15.02 -10.55 -13.03
C GLY A 139 -14.12 -11.73 -12.67
N THR A 140 -13.88 -11.99 -11.38
CA THR A 140 -12.93 -13.01 -10.89
C THR A 140 -13.57 -14.39 -10.73
N LYS A 141 -14.90 -14.43 -10.53
CA LYS A 141 -15.66 -15.64 -10.16
C LYS A 141 -15.18 -16.27 -8.85
N GLN A 142 -14.62 -15.45 -7.96
CA GLN A 142 -14.13 -15.85 -6.64
C GLN A 142 -14.96 -15.17 -5.55
N PRO A 143 -15.33 -15.90 -4.48
CA PRO A 143 -16.11 -15.32 -3.40
C PRO A 143 -15.30 -14.27 -2.63
N ILE A 144 -16.00 -13.33 -2.01
CA ILE A 144 -15.41 -12.46 -0.99
C ILE A 144 -15.31 -13.23 0.32
N ILE A 145 -14.10 -13.32 0.85
CA ILE A 145 -13.79 -13.97 2.13
C ILE A 145 -13.84 -12.89 3.22
N LYS A 146 -14.84 -13.02 4.11
CA LYS A 146 -14.98 -12.19 5.31
C LYS A 146 -14.06 -12.71 6.41
N GLY A 147 -13.42 -11.82 7.14
CA GLY A 147 -12.59 -12.16 8.29
C GLY A 147 -12.44 -11.03 9.29
N ILE A 148 -11.47 -11.18 10.18
CA ILE A 148 -11.12 -10.20 11.21
C ILE A 148 -9.60 -10.01 11.20
N SER A 149 -9.13 -8.79 11.46
CA SER A 149 -7.71 -8.44 11.58
C SER A 149 -7.48 -7.64 12.86
N ASN A 150 -6.53 -8.10 13.68
CA ASN A 150 -6.10 -7.45 14.92
C ASN A 150 -4.67 -6.89 14.82
N ARG A 151 -4.17 -6.67 13.59
CA ARG A 151 -2.77 -6.22 13.36
C ARG A 151 -2.54 -4.73 13.60
N ILE A 152 -3.59 -3.96 13.88
CA ILE A 152 -3.54 -2.52 14.16
C ILE A 152 -3.91 -2.35 15.63
N ILE A 153 -3.07 -1.62 16.36
CA ILE A 153 -3.28 -1.26 17.76
C ILE A 153 -3.17 0.26 17.83
N PHE A 154 -4.18 0.94 18.36
CA PHE A 154 -4.08 2.38 18.59
C PHE A 154 -3.36 2.68 19.90
N SER A 155 -2.73 3.86 19.95
CA SER A 155 -1.99 4.29 21.14
C SER A 155 -2.94 4.43 22.33
N GLY A 156 -2.63 3.74 23.42
CA GLY A 156 -3.46 3.72 24.63
C GLY A 156 -4.41 2.53 24.74
N GLU A 157 -4.47 1.67 23.72
CA GLU A 157 -5.24 0.43 23.78
C GLU A 157 -4.40 -0.71 24.34
N GLU A 158 -4.94 -1.42 25.33
CA GLU A 158 -4.31 -2.64 25.87
C GLU A 158 -4.43 -3.84 24.90
N LYS A 159 -5.42 -3.81 24.00
CA LYS A 159 -5.68 -4.89 23.03
C LYS A 159 -6.06 -4.31 21.65
N PRO A 160 -5.63 -4.93 20.54
CA PRO A 160 -6.07 -4.55 19.21
C PRO A 160 -7.57 -4.77 19.06
N GLU A 161 -8.23 -3.86 18.34
CA GLU A 161 -9.59 -4.07 17.87
C GLU A 161 -9.63 -5.17 16.79
N ASP A 162 -10.77 -5.84 16.71
CA ASP A 162 -11.08 -6.83 15.69
C ASP A 162 -11.66 -6.14 14.45
N TRP A 163 -10.79 -5.75 13.50
CA TRP A 163 -11.21 -5.02 12.31
C TRP A 163 -11.80 -5.97 11.28
N LEU A 164 -12.95 -5.62 10.71
CA LEU A 164 -13.54 -6.40 9.64
C LEU A 164 -12.60 -6.44 8.43
N THR A 165 -12.42 -7.63 7.89
CA THR A 165 -11.71 -7.81 6.61
C THR A 165 -12.61 -8.40 5.53
N ALA A 166 -12.34 -8.00 4.30
CA ALA A 166 -12.98 -8.51 3.10
C ALA A 166 -11.91 -8.69 2.02
N TYR A 167 -11.65 -9.93 1.62
CA TYR A 167 -10.65 -10.28 0.61
C TYR A 167 -11.26 -11.01 -0.57
N ARG A 168 -10.74 -10.78 -1.77
CA ARG A 168 -11.06 -11.55 -2.96
C ARG A 168 -9.78 -11.98 -3.64
N ASN A 169 -9.74 -13.25 -4.04
CA ASN A 169 -8.64 -13.77 -4.83
C ASN A 169 -8.91 -13.54 -6.32
N PHE A 170 -7.85 -13.32 -7.09
CA PHE A 170 -7.94 -13.13 -8.54
C PHE A 170 -6.62 -13.50 -9.21
N THR A 171 -6.69 -13.86 -10.49
CA THR A 171 -5.52 -14.12 -11.32
C THR A 171 -5.29 -12.97 -12.28
N VAL A 172 -4.03 -12.69 -12.57
CA VAL A 172 -3.64 -11.71 -13.60
C VAL A 172 -2.76 -12.35 -14.67
N SER A 173 -2.74 -11.72 -15.83
CA SER A 173 -1.90 -12.06 -16.97
C SER A 173 -1.27 -10.80 -17.57
N GLU A 174 -0.22 -10.99 -18.37
CA GLU A 174 0.37 -9.99 -19.28
C GLU A 174 1.02 -8.78 -18.59
N ILE A 175 1.27 -8.84 -17.28
CA ILE A 175 2.08 -7.84 -16.57
C ILE A 175 3.58 -8.20 -16.66
N PRO A 176 4.50 -7.25 -16.45
CA PRO A 176 5.93 -7.56 -16.35
C PRO A 176 6.23 -8.58 -15.25
N VAL A 177 7.28 -9.39 -15.45
CA VAL A 177 7.74 -10.34 -14.43
C VAL A 177 8.71 -9.66 -13.47
N TRP A 178 8.32 -9.56 -12.20
CA TRP A 178 9.13 -8.98 -11.13
C TRP A 178 10.15 -9.98 -10.57
N ARG A 179 11.34 -9.53 -10.20
CA ARG A 179 12.38 -10.33 -9.55
C ARG A 179 11.92 -10.89 -8.21
N TRP A 180 11.11 -10.15 -7.44
CA TRP A 180 10.61 -10.64 -6.15
C TRP A 180 9.75 -11.91 -6.29
N THR A 181 9.12 -12.14 -7.45
CA THR A 181 8.35 -13.38 -7.71
C THR A 181 9.24 -14.63 -7.71
N LYS A 182 10.53 -14.48 -7.98
CA LYS A 182 11.53 -15.56 -7.98
C LYS A 182 12.14 -15.80 -6.61
N ALA A 183 11.77 -15.02 -5.60
CA ALA A 183 12.32 -15.16 -4.27
C ALA A 183 11.81 -16.45 -3.58
N THR A 184 12.66 -17.03 -2.76
CA THR A 184 12.30 -18.19 -1.93
C THR A 184 11.48 -17.72 -0.72
N PRO A 185 10.27 -18.27 -0.49
CA PRO A 185 9.50 -17.97 0.72
C PRO A 185 10.32 -18.26 1.98
N GLN A 186 10.25 -17.36 2.96
CA GLN A 186 10.98 -17.49 4.22
C GLN A 186 10.05 -17.82 5.39
N LYS A 187 10.63 -18.34 6.47
CA LYS A 187 9.96 -18.54 7.75
C LYS A 187 10.32 -17.40 8.71
N ASP A 188 9.34 -16.93 9.49
CA ASP A 188 9.61 -15.97 10.55
C ASP A 188 10.30 -16.69 11.72
N ASP A 189 11.64 -16.69 11.67
CA ASP A 189 12.49 -17.30 12.68
C ASP A 189 13.71 -16.42 13.02
N LEU A 190 14.47 -16.87 14.01
CA LEU A 190 15.66 -16.16 14.48
C LEU A 190 16.75 -16.04 13.41
N ALA A 191 16.83 -16.99 12.47
CA ALA A 191 17.84 -16.96 11.41
C ALA A 191 17.53 -15.85 10.40
N LEU A 192 16.28 -15.79 9.89
CA LEU A 192 15.83 -14.71 9.02
C LEU A 192 15.99 -13.35 9.71
N ARG A 193 15.56 -13.25 10.96
CA ARG A 193 15.66 -12.01 11.75
C ARG A 193 17.11 -11.53 11.85
N SER A 194 18.05 -12.45 12.10
CA SER A 194 19.47 -12.11 12.24
C SER A 194 20.07 -11.63 10.91
N GLN A 195 19.72 -12.27 9.80
CA GLN A 195 20.13 -11.84 8.46
C GLN A 195 19.56 -10.45 8.10
N LEU A 196 18.30 -10.19 8.46
CA LEU A 196 17.69 -8.87 8.27
C LEU A 196 18.43 -7.79 9.05
N ILE A 197 18.70 -8.01 10.34
CA ILE A 197 19.45 -7.05 11.16
C ILE A 197 20.82 -6.77 10.54
N ALA A 198 21.52 -7.80 10.03
CA ALA A 198 22.78 -7.61 9.33
C ALA A 198 22.64 -6.76 8.06
N ALA A 199 21.63 -7.02 7.22
CA ALA A 199 21.36 -6.23 6.01
C ALA A 199 20.99 -4.76 6.34
N TYR A 200 20.20 -4.53 7.39
CA TYR A 200 19.89 -3.17 7.85
C TYR A 200 21.15 -2.45 8.38
N ASN A 201 22.00 -3.12 9.15
CA ASN A 201 23.26 -2.55 9.61
C ASN A 201 24.19 -2.18 8.45
N GLU A 202 24.23 -3.02 7.41
CA GLU A 202 25.00 -2.73 6.20
C GLU A 202 24.49 -1.45 5.51
N LEU A 203 23.16 -1.31 5.34
CA LEU A 203 22.57 -0.10 4.77
C LEU A 203 22.79 1.14 5.66
N ILE A 204 22.65 1.01 6.97
CA ILE A 204 22.93 2.10 7.92
C ILE A 204 24.38 2.57 7.81
N ASN A 205 25.33 1.63 7.66
CA ASN A 205 26.73 1.96 7.47
C ASN A 205 27.00 2.68 6.14
N ASP A 206 26.34 2.27 5.04
CA ASP A 206 26.45 2.97 3.76
C ASP A 206 25.84 4.38 3.82
N LEU A 207 24.69 4.51 4.50
CA LEU A 207 24.03 5.79 4.75
C LEU A 207 24.90 6.72 5.61
N LYS A 208 25.57 6.19 6.64
CA LYS A 208 26.53 6.94 7.46
C LYS A 208 27.69 7.48 6.62
N LYS A 209 28.18 6.69 5.67
CA LYS A 209 29.24 7.09 4.72
C LYS A 209 28.73 8.05 3.64
N ARG A 210 27.41 8.27 3.55
CA ARG A 210 26.74 9.05 2.51
C ARG A 210 27.03 8.54 1.10
N ASP A 211 27.29 7.24 0.96
CA ASP A 211 27.61 6.60 -0.33
C ASP A 211 26.33 6.28 -1.12
N LEU A 212 25.76 7.32 -1.70
CA LEU A 212 24.54 7.23 -2.51
C LEU A 212 24.71 6.29 -3.72
N THR A 213 25.92 6.18 -4.27
CA THR A 213 26.22 5.28 -5.40
C THR A 213 26.03 3.82 -5.00
N THR A 214 26.61 3.42 -3.86
CA THR A 214 26.45 2.05 -3.34
C THR A 214 25.00 1.76 -2.95
N ILE A 215 24.31 2.70 -2.30
CA ILE A 215 22.90 2.54 -1.93
C ILE A 215 22.03 2.37 -3.18
N LYS A 216 22.21 3.22 -4.20
CA LYS A 216 21.49 3.13 -5.47
C LYS A 216 21.75 1.79 -6.17
N LYS A 217 22.99 1.32 -6.18
CA LYS A 217 23.35 0.00 -6.74
C LYS A 217 22.62 -1.14 -6.03
N LYS A 218 22.57 -1.12 -4.69
CA LYS A 218 21.83 -2.11 -3.89
C LYS A 218 20.32 -2.07 -4.16
N TYR A 219 19.78 -0.89 -4.46
CA TYR A 219 18.36 -0.68 -4.74
C TYR A 219 17.98 -0.83 -6.23
N SER A 220 18.94 -1.21 -7.09
CA SER A 220 18.76 -1.25 -8.55
C SER A 220 17.62 -2.17 -9.03
N ILE A 221 17.34 -3.26 -8.32
CA ILE A 221 16.20 -4.15 -8.63
C ILE A 221 14.89 -3.37 -8.51
N ALA A 222 14.68 -2.66 -7.40
CA ALA A 222 13.47 -1.86 -7.19
C ALA A 222 13.35 -0.77 -8.25
N LEU A 223 14.44 -0.04 -8.53
CA LEU A 223 14.45 1.00 -9.57
C LEU A 223 14.08 0.47 -10.95
N GLY A 224 14.64 -0.68 -11.35
CA GLY A 224 14.33 -1.30 -12.64
C GLY A 224 12.90 -1.80 -12.74
N GLU A 225 12.30 -2.25 -11.63
CA GLU A 225 10.90 -2.67 -11.62
C GLU A 225 9.93 -1.49 -11.64
N TYR A 226 10.25 -0.39 -10.97
CA TYR A 226 9.46 0.84 -11.04
C TYR A 226 9.48 1.46 -12.45
N ALA A 227 10.62 1.40 -13.14
CA ALA A 227 10.69 1.78 -14.55
C ALA A 227 9.81 0.89 -15.42
N LYS A 228 9.84 -0.43 -15.23
CA LYS A 228 8.98 -1.39 -15.98
C LYS A 228 7.48 -1.24 -15.70
N ALA A 229 7.10 -0.83 -14.49
CA ALA A 229 5.72 -0.46 -14.19
C ALA A 229 5.29 0.82 -14.96
N GLY A 230 6.25 1.54 -15.56
CA GLY A 230 6.06 2.77 -16.32
C GLY A 230 5.63 3.93 -15.43
N LEU A 231 6.16 3.97 -14.21
CA LEU A 231 6.09 5.17 -13.36
C LEU A 231 7.04 6.25 -13.90
N THR A 232 8.26 5.86 -14.28
CA THR A 232 9.25 6.72 -14.94
C THR A 232 10.42 5.88 -15.46
N ASP A 233 10.94 6.18 -16.65
CA ASP A 233 12.18 5.58 -17.15
C ASP A 233 13.44 6.25 -16.54
N ASP A 234 13.25 7.38 -15.86
CA ASP A 234 14.32 8.09 -15.16
C ASP A 234 14.51 7.53 -13.74
N THR A 235 15.31 6.47 -13.65
CA THR A 235 15.67 5.83 -12.38
C THR A 235 16.43 6.75 -11.42
N GLU A 236 17.10 7.80 -11.92
CA GLU A 236 17.77 8.80 -11.08
C GLU A 236 16.74 9.73 -10.45
N PHE A 237 15.82 10.27 -11.24
CA PHE A 237 14.69 11.05 -10.74
C PHE A 237 13.88 10.26 -9.71
N PHE A 238 13.56 9.00 -10.01
CA PHE A 238 12.83 8.16 -9.05
C PHE A 238 13.60 7.99 -7.75
N PHE A 239 14.89 7.61 -7.81
CA PHE A 239 15.71 7.44 -6.62
C PHE A 239 15.77 8.70 -5.75
N ASN A 240 15.88 9.87 -6.39
CA ASN A 240 15.85 11.16 -5.71
C ASN A 240 14.49 11.48 -5.07
N SER A 241 13.39 11.02 -5.68
CA SER A 241 12.03 11.24 -5.17
C SER A 241 11.69 10.44 -3.90
N ILE A 242 12.42 9.36 -3.61
CA ILE A 242 12.25 8.55 -2.38
C ILE A 242 12.50 9.39 -1.10
N GLY A 243 13.26 10.49 -1.22
CA GLY A 243 13.54 11.41 -0.11
C GLY A 243 14.83 11.09 0.67
N LEU A 244 15.54 10.01 0.33
CA LEU A 244 16.82 9.63 0.95
C LEU A 244 17.89 10.73 0.81
N VAL A 245 18.02 11.32 -0.38
CA VAL A 245 19.01 12.38 -0.64
C VAL A 245 18.73 13.60 0.24
N SER A 246 17.47 14.04 0.32
CA SER A 246 17.09 15.16 1.18
C SER A 246 17.30 14.84 2.67
N ALA A 247 17.03 13.60 3.09
CA ALA A 247 17.24 13.17 4.47
C ALA A 247 18.73 13.20 4.87
N LEU A 248 19.62 12.74 3.99
CA LEU A 248 21.08 12.80 4.21
C LEU A 248 21.64 14.22 4.22
N GLN A 249 21.01 15.15 3.50
CA GLN A 249 21.38 16.58 3.55
C GLN A 249 20.94 17.25 4.85
N LYS A 250 19.76 16.89 5.37
CA LYS A 250 19.10 17.58 6.50
C LYS A 250 19.30 16.92 7.86
N GLY A 251 19.88 15.72 7.90
CA GLY A 251 20.01 14.97 9.13
C GLY A 251 20.93 13.77 9.04
N GLU A 252 20.94 12.98 10.11
CA GLU A 252 21.78 11.80 10.27
C GLU A 252 20.93 10.55 10.55
N VAL A 253 21.40 9.41 10.08
CA VAL A 253 20.78 8.11 10.31
C VAL A 253 21.12 7.60 11.72
N ILE A 254 20.15 6.98 12.41
CA ILE A 254 20.43 6.28 13.67
C ILE A 254 21.36 5.09 13.40
N LEU A 255 22.51 5.06 14.06
CA LEU A 255 23.52 4.01 13.88
C LEU A 255 23.19 2.71 14.60
N ASN A 256 22.52 2.79 15.75
CA ASN A 256 22.20 1.63 16.59
C ASN A 256 20.70 1.63 16.94
N PRO A 257 19.82 1.19 16.02
CA PRO A 257 18.41 1.00 16.34
C PRO A 257 18.23 0.02 17.51
N ASP A 258 17.24 0.27 18.35
CA ASP A 258 16.82 -0.69 19.37
C ASP A 258 16.09 -1.87 18.70
N TRP A 259 16.87 -2.87 18.27
CA TRP A 259 16.40 -4.00 17.49
C TRP A 259 15.24 -4.76 18.14
N LYS A 260 15.15 -4.76 19.48
CA LYS A 260 14.10 -5.47 20.22
C LYS A 260 12.70 -4.93 19.91
N LYS A 261 12.58 -3.66 19.50
CA LYS A 261 11.29 -3.04 19.15
C LYS A 261 10.74 -3.52 17.82
N TYR A 262 11.61 -3.92 16.89
CA TYR A 262 11.22 -4.25 15.52
C TYR A 262 10.89 -5.72 15.37
N LYS A 263 9.82 -6.04 14.66
CA LYS A 263 9.42 -7.41 14.29
C LYS A 263 9.65 -7.65 12.81
N VAL A 264 9.77 -8.92 12.42
CA VAL A 264 9.74 -9.30 11.01
C VAL A 264 8.30 -9.16 10.53
N LEU A 265 8.12 -8.47 9.42
CA LEU A 265 6.83 -8.35 8.73
C LEU A 265 6.98 -9.04 7.38
N MET A 266 6.02 -9.92 7.06
CA MET A 266 6.04 -10.76 5.86
C MET A 266 4.90 -10.41 4.92
N TYR A 267 5.20 -10.48 3.63
CA TYR A 267 4.33 -10.06 2.54
C TYR A 267 4.53 -10.98 1.33
N GLN A 268 3.62 -10.93 0.35
CA GLN A 268 3.77 -11.61 -0.93
C GLN A 268 4.02 -13.12 -0.79
N ASN A 269 3.22 -13.77 0.06
CA ASN A 269 3.37 -15.19 0.43
C ASN A 269 4.76 -15.49 1.03
N ASN A 270 5.17 -14.66 1.99
CA ASN A 270 6.43 -14.75 2.74
C ASN A 270 7.71 -14.63 1.89
N ARG A 271 7.61 -14.14 0.65
CA ARG A 271 8.77 -13.90 -0.25
C ARG A 271 9.38 -12.53 -0.07
N MET A 272 8.61 -11.57 0.40
CA MET A 272 9.06 -10.23 0.72
C MET A 272 8.89 -9.97 2.21
N PHE A 273 9.89 -9.34 2.81
CA PHE A 273 9.89 -9.12 4.25
C PHE A 273 10.75 -7.92 4.64
N CYS A 274 10.53 -7.38 5.83
CA CYS A 274 11.27 -6.24 6.37
C CYS A 274 11.19 -6.21 7.90
N LEU A 275 11.95 -5.31 8.53
CA LEU A 275 11.78 -4.98 9.94
C LEU A 275 10.88 -3.75 10.08
N GLY A 276 9.90 -3.81 10.99
CA GLY A 276 9.00 -2.69 11.23
C GLY A 276 8.37 -2.68 12.61
N ILE A 277 7.86 -1.50 12.98
CA ILE A 277 7.00 -1.27 14.15
C ILE A 277 5.65 -0.73 13.66
N GLY A 278 4.57 -1.33 14.19
CA GLY A 278 3.19 -0.92 13.91
C GLY A 278 2.73 -1.35 12.52
N GLY A 279 1.58 -2.04 12.44
CA GLY A 279 1.10 -2.72 11.23
C GLY A 279 1.23 -1.90 9.96
N ALA A 280 0.31 -0.95 9.73
CA ALA A 280 0.20 -0.30 8.43
C ALA A 280 1.21 0.84 8.17
N SER A 281 1.69 1.51 9.23
CA SER A 281 2.66 2.61 9.06
C SER A 281 4.12 2.14 8.97
N ARG A 282 4.37 0.85 9.25
CA ARG A 282 5.64 0.13 9.05
C ARG A 282 6.85 1.02 9.35
N ASN A 283 6.99 1.46 10.59
CA ASN A 283 8.12 2.30 10.97
C ASN A 283 9.40 1.46 10.95
N SER A 284 10.24 1.69 9.94
CA SER A 284 11.53 1.01 9.75
C SER A 284 12.59 1.41 10.80
N PRO A 285 13.59 0.54 11.03
CA PRO A 285 14.81 0.88 11.77
C PRO A 285 15.63 2.01 11.15
N ILE A 286 15.52 2.25 9.84
CA ILE A 286 16.28 3.31 9.15
C ILE A 286 15.55 4.64 9.33
N GLN A 287 15.97 5.41 10.32
CA GLN A 287 15.37 6.68 10.69
C GLN A 287 16.41 7.80 10.69
N PHE A 288 15.99 8.97 10.22
CA PHE A 288 16.84 10.17 10.13
C PHE A 288 16.33 11.26 11.06
N PHE A 289 17.27 11.92 11.72
CA PHE A 289 17.03 12.99 12.68
C PHE A 289 17.85 14.23 12.32
N ASN A 290 17.25 15.40 12.46
CA ASN A 290 17.98 16.67 12.28
C ASN A 290 18.80 17.01 13.54
N ALA A 291 19.53 18.14 13.50
CA ALA A 291 20.40 18.58 14.59
C ALA A 291 19.65 18.82 15.92
N GLU A 292 18.36 19.17 15.85
CA GLU A 292 17.51 19.36 17.03
C GLU A 292 16.94 18.03 17.58
N GLY A 293 17.35 16.88 17.04
CA GLY A 293 16.87 15.58 17.48
C GLY A 293 15.43 15.28 17.07
N LYS A 294 14.88 15.98 16.07
CA LYS A 294 13.56 15.71 15.50
C LYS A 294 13.67 14.70 14.36
N LYS A 295 12.83 13.67 14.38
CA LYS A 295 12.69 12.72 13.28
C LYS A 295 12.19 13.44 12.01
N ILE A 296 12.94 13.34 10.92
CA ILE A 296 12.61 13.99 9.63
C ILE A 296 12.23 13.00 8.54
N PHE A 297 12.71 11.76 8.60
CA PHE A 297 12.47 10.77 7.55
C PHE A 297 12.62 9.34 8.08
N SER A 298 12.00 8.39 7.39
CA SER A 298 12.28 6.95 7.54
C SER A 298 12.23 6.28 6.19
N TRP A 299 13.25 5.49 5.89
CA TRP A 299 13.28 4.67 4.69
C TRP A 299 12.76 3.28 5.04
N ASN A 300 11.74 2.80 4.33
CA ASN A 300 11.03 1.55 4.64
C ASN A 300 11.22 0.47 3.57
N PRO A 301 12.46 -0.02 3.36
CA PRO A 301 12.75 -1.00 2.32
C PRO A 301 12.16 -2.39 2.63
N PHE A 302 11.94 -3.15 1.57
CA PHE A 302 11.64 -4.56 1.57
C PHE A 302 12.80 -5.36 1.01
N PHE A 303 13.02 -6.51 1.62
CA PHE A 303 14.01 -7.49 1.25
C PHE A 303 13.35 -8.75 0.71
N ALA A 304 14.09 -9.49 -0.10
CA ALA A 304 13.73 -10.81 -0.57
C ALA A 304 14.97 -11.71 -0.61
N MET A 305 14.79 -13.03 -0.46
CA MET A 305 15.86 -14.01 -0.69
C MET A 305 15.81 -14.49 -2.13
N ILE A 306 16.73 -14.02 -2.97
CA ILE A 306 16.83 -14.38 -4.39
C ILE A 306 18.20 -15.01 -4.62
N ASP A 307 18.24 -16.19 -5.23
CA ASP A 307 19.48 -16.92 -5.52
C ASP A 307 20.38 -17.08 -4.27
N GLY A 308 19.76 -17.34 -3.11
CA GLY A 308 20.44 -17.49 -1.81
C GLY A 308 20.95 -16.19 -1.18
N LYS A 309 20.64 -15.02 -1.75
CA LYS A 309 21.11 -13.72 -1.27
C LYS A 309 19.95 -12.82 -0.85
N MET A 310 20.14 -12.08 0.25
CA MET A 310 19.22 -11.05 0.69
C MET A 310 19.43 -9.79 -0.17
N VAL A 311 18.39 -9.36 -0.87
CA VAL A 311 18.44 -8.21 -1.79
C VAL A 311 17.27 -7.26 -1.56
N LEU A 312 17.48 -5.97 -1.85
CA LEU A 312 16.42 -4.96 -1.83
C LEU A 312 15.54 -5.09 -3.07
N VAL A 313 14.21 -5.10 -2.87
CA VAL A 313 13.24 -5.28 -3.96
C VAL A 313 12.18 -4.17 -4.01
N ARG A 314 11.92 -3.49 -2.90
CA ARG A 314 11.02 -2.33 -2.79
C ARG A 314 11.48 -1.43 -1.65
#